data_AF-A0A7J5E5V6-F1
#
_entry.id   AF-A0A7J5E5V6-F1
#
_cell.length_a   1.000
_cell.length_b   1.000
_cell.length_c   1.000
_cell.angle_alpha   90.00
_cell.angle_beta   90.00
_cell.angle_gamma   90.00
#
_symmetry.space_group_name_H-M   'P 1'
#
loop_
_entity.id
_entity.type
_entity.pdbx_description
1 polymer ?
#
loop_
_entity_poly.entity_id
_entity_poly.type
_entity_poly.pdbx_seq_one_letter_code
_entity_poly.pdbx_strand_id
1 'polypeptide(L)'
;MREQLKKIWPEIEWIKNPELKEKTYKCWEYAVENSVLSAEDLEKIPFSLLIKDCKVSFMNHKRTAVQLAVEMANIMKNNFGEEIKIDMDILISGAILIDVGKLLEYEIVDGKLATSRAGKLIRHPFSGVAIAD
;
A
#
# COMPACT_ATOMS: atom_id res chain seq x y z
N MET A 1 -1.41 -6.56 15.56
CA MET A 1 -1.17 -5.93 14.24
C MET A 1 -1.14 -6.95 13.10
N ARG A 2 -0.19 -7.90 13.05
CA ARG A 2 -0.03 -8.89 11.97
C ARG A 2 -1.33 -9.52 11.44
N GLU A 3 -2.22 -10.02 12.31
CA GLU A 3 -3.47 -10.65 11.87
C GLU A 3 -4.46 -9.67 11.21
N GLN A 4 -4.46 -8.39 11.63
CA GLN A 4 -5.25 -7.36 10.96
C GLN A 4 -4.66 -7.04 9.58
N LEU A 5 -3.34 -6.99 9.47
CA LEU A 5 -2.66 -6.80 8.19
C LEU A 5 -2.92 -7.96 7.22
N LYS A 6 -2.88 -9.22 7.68
CA LYS A 6 -3.28 -10.38 6.85
C LYS A 6 -4.70 -10.25 6.28
N LYS A 7 -5.62 -9.65 7.06
CA LYS A 7 -7.00 -9.44 6.64
C LYS A 7 -7.12 -8.36 5.55
N ILE A 8 -6.43 -7.22 5.72
CA ILE A 8 -6.51 -6.11 4.75
C ILE A 8 -5.57 -6.32 3.55
N TRP A 9 -4.50 -7.11 3.71
CA TRP A 9 -3.49 -7.39 2.69
C TRP A 9 -3.27 -8.89 2.46
N PRO A 10 -4.28 -9.64 2.01
CA PRO A 10 -4.08 -11.05 1.64
C PRO A 10 -3.08 -11.20 0.48
N GLU A 11 -2.90 -10.16 -0.36
CA GLU A 11 -1.93 -10.15 -1.45
C GLU A 11 -0.46 -10.25 -0.99
N ILE A 12 -0.13 -9.90 0.26
CA ILE A 12 1.22 -10.13 0.81
C ILE A 12 1.56 -11.62 0.81
N GLU A 13 0.56 -12.49 0.96
CA GLU A 13 0.79 -13.94 0.95
C GLU A 13 1.20 -14.49 -0.42
N TRP A 14 0.99 -13.73 -1.49
CA TRP A 14 1.42 -14.10 -2.84
C TRP A 14 2.94 -14.02 -3.04
N ILE A 15 3.64 -13.25 -2.20
CA ILE A 15 5.10 -13.15 -2.20
C ILE A 15 5.68 -14.49 -1.72
N LYS A 16 6.51 -15.14 -2.54
CA LYS A 16 7.07 -16.47 -2.22
C LYS A 16 8.33 -16.38 -1.38
N ASN A 17 9.17 -15.38 -1.61
CA ASN A 17 10.35 -15.12 -0.81
C ASN A 17 9.96 -14.74 0.63
N PRO A 18 10.29 -15.58 1.64
CA PRO A 18 9.85 -15.37 3.01
C PRO A 18 10.47 -14.12 3.66
N GLU A 19 11.70 -13.77 3.28
CA GLU A 19 12.38 -12.57 3.81
C GLU A 19 11.71 -11.29 3.29
N LEU A 20 11.43 -11.23 1.98
CA LEU A 20 10.75 -10.09 1.38
C LEU A 20 9.30 -9.96 1.89
N LYS A 21 8.60 -11.09 2.05
CA LYS A 21 7.26 -11.12 2.65
C LYS A 21 7.28 -10.48 4.03
N GLU A 22 8.19 -10.90 4.91
CA GLU A 22 8.30 -10.37 6.26
C GLU A 22 8.69 -8.88 6.28
N LYS A 23 9.62 -8.45 5.40
CA LYS A 23 9.97 -7.02 5.24
C LYS A 23 8.77 -6.18 4.81
N THR A 24 7.99 -6.64 3.84
CA THR A 24 6.77 -5.97 3.37
C THR A 24 5.77 -5.80 4.51
N TYR A 25 5.62 -6.84 5.30
CA TYR A 25 4.78 -6.87 6.48
C TYR A 25 5.22 -5.86 7.54
N LYS A 26 6.52 -5.81 7.86
CA LYS A 26 7.09 -4.86 8.82
C LYS A 26 6.93 -3.40 8.40
N CYS A 27 7.06 -3.10 7.11
CA CYS A 27 6.81 -1.75 6.58
C CYS A 27 5.38 -1.28 6.88
N TRP A 28 4.39 -2.16 6.64
CA TRP A 28 2.99 -1.88 6.94
C TRP A 28 2.69 -1.83 8.44
N GLU A 29 3.31 -2.67 9.26
CA GLU A 29 3.20 -2.59 10.72
C GLU A 29 3.68 -1.23 11.21
N TYR A 30 4.88 -0.83 10.82
CA TYR A 30 5.45 0.46 11.17
C TYR A 30 4.52 1.61 10.75
N ALA A 31 4.03 1.59 9.51
CA ALA A 31 3.19 2.67 9.00
C ALA A 31 1.86 2.78 9.74
N VAL A 32 1.21 1.66 10.09
CA VAL A 32 -0.04 1.67 10.87
C VAL A 32 0.22 2.09 12.32
N GLU A 33 1.29 1.60 12.95
CA GLU A 33 1.65 1.94 14.33
C GLU A 33 2.00 3.43 14.50
N ASN A 34 2.48 4.08 13.44
CA ASN A 34 2.81 5.51 13.42
C ASN A 34 1.71 6.37 12.77
N SER A 35 0.56 5.78 12.43
CA SER A 35 -0.58 6.50 11.89
C SER A 35 -1.59 6.86 12.96
N VAL A 36 -2.39 7.90 12.70
CA VAL A 36 -3.64 8.13 13.44
C VAL A 36 -4.75 7.16 13.02
N LEU A 37 -4.55 6.41 11.94
CA LEU A 37 -5.53 5.48 11.37
C LEU A 37 -5.21 4.04 11.77
N SER A 38 -6.24 3.31 12.18
CA SER A 38 -6.15 1.86 12.35
C SER A 38 -6.27 1.13 11.01
N ALA A 39 -5.87 -0.15 10.98
CA ALA A 39 -6.09 -1.02 9.82
C ALA A 39 -7.57 -1.10 9.41
N GLU A 40 -8.52 -1.00 10.36
CA GLU A 40 -9.95 -1.01 10.07
C GLU A 40 -10.43 0.29 9.42
N ASP A 41 -9.83 1.43 9.77
CA ASP A 41 -10.16 2.71 9.16
C ASP A 41 -9.83 2.72 7.67
N LEU A 42 -8.74 2.06 7.26
CA LEU A 42 -8.30 1.97 5.87
C LEU A 42 -9.33 1.27 4.95
N GLU A 43 -10.18 0.41 5.50
CA GLU A 43 -11.28 -0.23 4.76
C GLU A 43 -12.46 0.73 4.52
N LYS A 44 -12.54 1.84 5.27
CA LYS A 44 -13.69 2.76 5.29
C LYS A 44 -13.36 4.12 4.68
N ILE A 45 -12.17 4.66 4.91
CA ILE A 45 -11.79 6.00 4.44
C ILE A 45 -11.65 6.03 2.92
N PRO A 46 -11.93 7.17 2.26
CA PRO A 46 -11.72 7.31 0.83
C PRO A 46 -10.24 7.24 0.48
N PHE A 47 -9.90 6.69 -0.69
CA PHE A 47 -8.50 6.63 -1.14
C PHE A 47 -7.89 7.99 -1.49
N SER A 48 -8.73 9.01 -1.73
CA SER A 48 -8.32 10.36 -2.12
C SER A 48 -9.21 11.41 -1.47
N LEU A 49 -8.57 12.38 -0.81
CA LEU A 49 -9.23 13.58 -0.25
C LEU A 49 -9.61 14.63 -1.31
N LEU A 50 -9.07 14.50 -2.53
CA LEU A 50 -9.30 15.46 -3.62
C LEU A 50 -10.59 15.17 -4.38
N ILE A 51 -11.17 13.98 -4.22
CA ILE A 51 -12.38 13.55 -4.93
C ILE A 51 -13.56 13.75 -3.99
N LYS A 52 -14.47 14.67 -4.36
CA LYS A 52 -15.72 14.88 -3.62
C LYS A 52 -16.56 13.59 -3.66
N ASP A 53 -17.12 13.20 -2.52
CA ASP A 53 -17.99 12.03 -2.35
C ASP A 53 -17.36 10.71 -2.85
N CYS A 54 -16.04 10.56 -2.67
CA CYS A 54 -15.31 9.34 -3.03
C CYS A 54 -15.83 8.12 -2.25
N LYS A 55 -16.44 7.18 -2.97
CA LYS A 55 -17.01 5.94 -2.40
C LYS A 55 -16.04 4.75 -2.38
N VAL A 56 -14.91 4.88 -3.06
CA VAL A 56 -13.89 3.83 -3.15
C VAL A 56 -12.98 3.96 -1.95
N SER A 57 -12.91 2.90 -1.13
CA SER A 57 -12.06 2.91 0.05
C SER A 57 -10.58 2.85 -0.31
N PHE A 58 -9.74 3.28 0.63
CA PHE A 58 -8.29 3.21 0.49
C PHE A 58 -7.83 1.78 0.20
N MET A 59 -8.27 0.79 0.99
CA MET A 59 -7.89 -0.61 0.76
C MET A 59 -8.43 -1.18 -0.54
N ASN A 60 -9.68 -0.84 -0.94
CA ASN A 60 -10.20 -1.32 -2.22
C ASN A 60 -9.34 -0.82 -3.39
N HIS A 61 -9.05 0.48 -3.44
CA HIS A 61 -8.16 1.06 -4.46
C HIS A 61 -6.77 0.40 -4.47
N LYS A 62 -6.17 0.24 -3.28
CA LYS A 62 -4.81 -0.28 -3.15
C LYS A 62 -4.70 -1.75 -3.56
N ARG A 63 -5.63 -2.60 -3.15
CA ARG A 63 -5.65 -4.01 -3.55
C ARG A 63 -5.88 -4.17 -5.05
N THR A 64 -6.77 -3.34 -5.63
CA THR A 64 -6.95 -3.29 -7.09
C THR A 64 -5.66 -2.92 -7.82
N ALA A 65 -4.88 -1.96 -7.30
CA ALA A 65 -3.59 -1.60 -7.91
C ALA A 65 -2.61 -2.78 -7.95
N VAL A 66 -2.53 -3.58 -6.87
CA VAL A 66 -1.69 -4.79 -6.81
C VAL A 66 -2.15 -5.84 -7.80
N GLN A 67 -3.46 -6.11 -7.84
CA GLN A 67 -4.06 -7.08 -8.76
C GLN A 67 -3.78 -6.71 -10.23
N LEU A 68 -3.97 -5.43 -10.58
CA LEU A 68 -3.66 -4.94 -11.92
C LEU A 68 -2.16 -5.09 -12.24
N ALA A 69 -1.26 -4.77 -11.30
CA ALA A 69 0.18 -4.93 -11.51
C ALA A 69 0.56 -6.40 -11.80
N VAL A 70 -0.01 -7.34 -11.05
CA VAL A 70 0.19 -8.78 -11.25
C VAL A 70 -0.33 -9.24 -12.61
N GLU A 71 -1.55 -8.86 -12.97
CA GLU A 71 -2.15 -9.24 -14.26
C GLU A 71 -1.38 -8.67 -15.46
N MET A 72 -0.97 -7.39 -15.38
CA MET A 72 -0.11 -6.78 -16.41
C MET A 72 1.21 -7.56 -16.55
N ALA A 73 1.86 -7.91 -15.44
CA ALA A 73 3.10 -8.69 -15.46
C ALA A 73 2.91 -10.08 -16.09
N ASN A 74 1.80 -10.77 -15.78
CA ASN A 74 1.46 -12.05 -16.39
C ASN A 74 1.25 -11.92 -17.90
N ILE A 75 0.51 -10.90 -18.35
CA ILE A 75 0.31 -10.62 -19.78
C ILE A 75 1.66 -10.36 -20.46
N MET A 76 2.55 -9.57 -19.85
CA MET A 76 3.88 -9.29 -20.40
C MET A 76 4.71 -10.57 -20.53
N LYS A 77 4.73 -11.43 -19.50
CA LYS A 77 5.43 -12.72 -19.56
C LYS A 77 4.88 -13.62 -20.66
N ASN A 78 3.56 -13.68 -20.82
CA ASN A 78 2.92 -14.51 -21.83
C ASN A 78 3.24 -14.05 -23.26
N ASN A 79 3.33 -12.73 -23.49
CA ASN A 79 3.56 -12.18 -24.83
C ASN A 79 5.06 -12.04 -25.18
N PHE A 80 5.90 -11.72 -24.21
CA PHE A 80 7.31 -11.39 -24.44
C PHE A 80 8.27 -12.53 -24.05
N GLY A 81 7.78 -13.56 -23.35
CA GLY A 81 8.57 -14.73 -22.99
C GLY A 81 9.83 -14.37 -22.19
N GLU A 82 10.97 -14.90 -22.61
CA GLU A 82 12.26 -14.72 -21.91
C GLU A 82 12.91 -13.35 -22.17
N GLU A 83 12.42 -12.57 -23.14
CA GLU A 83 12.93 -11.22 -23.45
C GLU A 83 12.70 -10.23 -22.31
N ILE A 84 11.74 -10.53 -21.41
CA ILE A 84 11.50 -9.75 -20.20
C ILE A 84 11.58 -10.62 -18.95
N LYS A 85 12.46 -10.22 -18.03
CA LYS A 85 12.56 -10.85 -16.70
C LYS A 85 11.82 -9.98 -15.70
N ILE A 86 10.71 -10.50 -15.19
CA ILE A 86 9.93 -9.86 -14.13
C ILE A 86 9.97 -10.75 -12.89
N ASP A 87 10.59 -10.21 -11.83
CA ASP A 87 10.49 -10.78 -10.49
C ASP A 87 9.12 -10.46 -9.91
N MET A 88 8.29 -11.50 -9.72
CA MET A 88 6.93 -11.32 -9.20
C MET A 88 6.91 -10.91 -7.73
N ASP A 89 7.86 -11.40 -6.94
CA ASP A 89 7.89 -11.13 -5.50
C ASP A 89 8.22 -9.66 -5.26
N ILE A 90 9.21 -9.13 -5.97
CA ILE A 90 9.58 -7.71 -5.93
C ILE A 90 8.45 -6.84 -6.49
N LEU A 91 7.82 -7.23 -7.60
CA LEU A 91 6.70 -6.48 -8.19
C LEU A 91 5.51 -6.40 -7.23
N ILE A 92 5.12 -7.51 -6.61
CA ILE A 92 4.00 -7.56 -5.67
C ILE A 92 4.32 -6.72 -4.43
N SER A 93 5.51 -6.90 -3.85
CA SER A 93 5.96 -6.09 -2.69
C SER A 93 5.96 -4.60 -3.01
N GLY A 94 6.54 -4.20 -4.15
CA GLY A 94 6.56 -2.81 -4.61
C GLY A 94 5.15 -2.24 -4.80
N ALA A 95 4.24 -2.98 -5.42
CA ALA A 95 2.86 -2.54 -5.63
C ALA A 95 2.08 -2.35 -4.31
N ILE A 96 2.36 -3.20 -3.32
CA ILE A 96 1.80 -3.10 -1.97
C ILE A 96 2.35 -1.86 -1.24
N LEU A 97 3.64 -1.58 -1.37
CA LEU A 97 4.35 -0.53 -0.62
C LEU A 97 4.28 0.86 -1.26
N ILE A 98 3.95 0.99 -2.55
CA ILE A 98 4.03 2.27 -3.30
C ILE A 98 3.30 3.46 -2.65
N ASP A 99 2.29 3.23 -1.80
CA ASP A 99 1.56 4.28 -1.08
C ASP A 99 1.59 4.12 0.45
N VAL A 100 2.48 3.29 1.00
CA VAL A 100 2.52 3.01 2.45
C VAL A 100 2.77 4.29 3.26
N GLY A 101 3.49 5.27 2.69
CA GLY A 101 3.73 6.58 3.28
C GLY A 101 2.47 7.45 3.48
N LYS A 102 1.34 7.14 2.81
CA LYS A 102 0.08 7.90 2.97
C LYS A 102 -0.44 7.86 4.40
N LEU A 103 -0.15 6.78 5.13
CA LEU A 103 -0.56 6.63 6.52
C LEU A 103 0.07 7.70 7.44
N LEU A 104 1.20 8.28 7.04
CA LEU A 104 1.86 9.38 7.75
C LEU A 104 1.43 10.77 7.23
N GLU A 105 0.78 10.83 6.07
CA GLU A 105 0.26 12.09 5.50
C GLU A 105 -1.07 12.52 6.12
N TYR A 106 -1.77 11.62 6.81
CA TYR A 106 -3.09 11.89 7.33
C TYR A 106 -3.08 12.31 8.79
N GLU A 107 -4.00 13.22 9.12
CA GLU A 107 -4.38 13.58 10.49
C GLU A 107 -5.91 13.60 10.59
N ILE A 108 -6.43 13.53 11.82
CA ILE A 108 -7.85 13.72 12.09
C ILE A 108 -8.03 15.07 12.76
N VAL A 109 -8.75 15.98 12.11
CA VAL A 109 -9.11 17.30 12.64
C VAL A 109 -10.63 17.38 12.70
N ASP A 110 -11.18 17.65 13.88
CA ASP A 110 -12.64 17.72 14.12
C ASP A 110 -13.39 16.48 13.60
N GLY A 111 -12.81 15.29 13.76
CA GLY A 111 -13.37 14.01 13.32
C GLY A 111 -13.34 13.77 11.81
N LYS A 112 -12.63 14.63 11.04
CA LYS A 112 -12.48 14.50 9.59
C LYS A 112 -11.03 14.25 9.20
N LEU A 113 -10.84 13.46 8.16
CA LEU A 113 -9.53 13.17 7.59
C LEU A 113 -8.98 14.43 6.88
N ALA A 114 -7.75 14.82 7.22
CA ALA A 114 -7.05 15.96 6.66
C ALA A 114 -5.57 15.64 6.42
N THR A 115 -4.85 16.55 5.77
CA THR A 115 -3.40 16.39 5.51
C THR A 115 -2.57 16.94 6.67
N SER A 116 -1.78 16.06 7.30
CA SER A 116 -0.88 16.34 8.40
C SER A 116 0.20 17.37 8.04
N ARG A 117 0.82 17.97 9.07
CA ARG A 117 2.01 18.82 8.86
C ARG A 117 3.12 18.07 8.12
N ALA A 118 3.35 16.80 8.46
CA ALA A 118 4.33 15.97 7.77
C ALA A 118 3.96 15.79 6.29
N GLY A 119 2.70 15.47 5.98
CA GLY A 119 2.22 15.32 4.60
C GLY A 119 2.29 16.60 3.77
N LYS A 120 2.22 17.79 4.40
CA LYS A 120 2.45 19.08 3.73
C LYS A 120 3.91 19.33 3.37
N LEU A 121 4.85 18.71 4.08
CA LEU A 121 6.30 18.91 3.89
C LEU A 121 6.93 17.80 3.04
N ILE A 122 6.56 16.54 3.28
CA ILE A 122 7.09 15.36 2.62
C ILE A 122 5.92 14.50 2.15
N ARG A 123 5.82 14.32 0.84
CA ARG A 123 4.76 13.49 0.25
C ARG A 123 5.05 11.99 0.41
N HIS A 124 4.00 11.19 0.41
CA HIS A 124 4.00 9.74 0.60
C HIS A 124 4.95 8.96 -0.30
N PRO A 125 5.30 9.38 -1.53
CA PRO A 125 6.30 8.65 -2.30
C PRO A 125 7.67 8.68 -1.60
N PHE A 126 8.04 9.78 -0.96
CA PHE A 126 9.33 9.91 -0.27
C PHE A 126 9.31 9.28 1.12
N SER A 127 8.25 9.50 1.90
CA SER A 127 8.14 8.83 3.20
C SER A 127 7.96 7.31 3.04
N GLY A 128 7.30 6.86 1.97
CA GLY A 128 7.20 5.44 1.62
C GLY A 128 8.55 4.81 1.32
N VAL A 129 9.43 5.49 0.56
CA VAL A 129 10.82 5.05 0.36
C VAL A 129 11.54 4.93 1.69
N ALA A 130 11.45 5.94 2.57
CA ALA A 130 12.13 5.92 3.87
C ALA A 130 11.63 4.79 4.81
N ILE A 131 10.37 4.36 4.67
CA ILE A 131 9.83 3.21 5.42
C ILE A 131 10.34 1.88 4.85
N ALA A 132 10.59 1.82 3.54
CA ALA A 132 10.92 0.60 2.81
C ALA A 132 12.44 0.38 2.58
N ASP A 133 13.28 1.32 3.00
CA ASP A 133 14.76 1.25 2.99
C ASP A 133 15.29 0.26 4.05
#